data_AF-I0PYF2-F1
#
_entry.id   AF-I0PYF2-F1
#
_cell.length_a   1.000
_cell.length_b   1.000
_cell.length_c   1.000
_cell.angle_alpha   90.00
_cell.angle_beta   90.00
_cell.angle_gamma   90.00
#
_symmetry.space_group_name_H-M   'P 1'
#
loop_
_entity.id
_entity.type
_entity.pdbx_description
1 polymer ?
#
loop_
_entity_poly.entity_id
_entity_poly.type
_entity_poly.pdbx_seq_one_letter_code
_entity_poly.pdbx_strand_id
1 'polypeptide(L)'
;MIELAQHIETLLLENDCVIVPGFGGFVAHYSPATRVKEENIFLPPTRTIGFNPQLKLNDGVLVQSYMSAYDTSFADANRIVEKEVNEFIGLLHEEGKAHLDNIGEIHYNIY
;
A
#
# COMPACT_ATOMS: atom_id res chain seq x y z
N MET A 1 8.36 9.17 -10.18
CA MET A 1 7.17 8.34 -10.46
C MET A 1 7.54 6.96 -10.00
N ILE A 2 7.07 6.55 -8.82
CA ILE A 2 7.50 5.31 -8.19
C ILE A 2 6.54 4.24 -8.72
N GLU A 3 7.04 3.33 -9.55
CA GLU A 3 6.22 2.27 -10.18
C GLU A 3 5.49 1.43 -9.12
N LEU A 4 6.14 1.20 -7.98
CA LEU A 4 5.57 0.63 -6.76
C LEU A 4 4.23 1.27 -6.34
N ALA A 5 4.09 2.60 -6.44
CA ALA A 5 2.86 3.28 -6.06
C ALA A 5 1.67 2.89 -6.96
N GLN A 6 1.90 2.77 -8.27
CA GLN A 6 0.87 2.36 -9.23
C GLN A 6 0.45 0.90 -9.02
N HIS A 7 1.42 0.03 -8.73
CA HIS A 7 1.14 -1.36 -8.38
C HIS A 7 0.32 -1.44 -7.09
N ILE A 8 0.72 -0.75 -6.02
CA ILE A 8 -0.03 -0.76 -4.75
C ILE A 8 -1.43 -0.17 -4.94
N GLU A 9 -1.58 0.92 -5.70
CA GLU A 9 -2.89 1.53 -6.00
C GLU A 9 -3.82 0.50 -6.64
N THR A 10 -3.36 -0.12 -7.74
CA THR A 10 -4.15 -1.11 -8.49
C THR A 10 -4.50 -2.30 -7.60
N LEU A 11 -3.53 -2.79 -6.82
CA LEU A 11 -3.74 -3.93 -5.93
C LEU A 11 -4.70 -3.60 -4.79
N LEU A 12 -4.68 -2.38 -4.25
CA LEU A 12 -5.61 -1.94 -3.21
C LEU A 12 -7.03 -1.77 -3.74
N LEU A 13 -7.22 -1.53 -5.04
CA LEU A 13 -8.56 -1.53 -5.63
C LEU A 13 -9.18 -2.93 -5.62
N GLU A 14 -8.38 -3.96 -5.91
CA GLU A 14 -8.84 -5.35 -6.02
C GLU A 14 -8.77 -6.14 -4.71
N ASN A 15 -7.85 -5.78 -3.81
CA ASN A 15 -7.56 -6.51 -2.58
C ASN A 15 -7.75 -5.62 -1.35
N ASP A 16 -8.15 -6.23 -0.24
CA ASP A 16 -8.30 -5.53 1.04
C ASP A 16 -6.97 -5.42 1.82
N CYS A 17 -5.96 -6.17 1.42
CA CYS A 17 -4.63 -6.15 2.02
C CYS A 17 -3.58 -6.28 0.91
N VAL A 18 -2.56 -5.42 0.96
CA VAL A 18 -1.41 -5.45 0.06
C VAL A 18 -0.15 -5.33 0.90
N ILE A 19 0.68 -6.36 0.88
CA ILE A 19 1.91 -6.40 1.67
C ILE A 19 3.10 -6.03 0.81
N VAL A 20 3.89 -5.09 1.33
CA VAL A 20 5.13 -4.60 0.75
C VAL A 20 6.29 -5.25 1.50
N PRO A 21 7.02 -6.19 0.88
CA PRO A 21 8.12 -6.91 1.51
C PRO A 21 9.16 -5.94 2.07
N GLY A 22 9.53 -6.11 3.35
CA GLY A 22 10.53 -5.26 4.01
C GLY A 22 10.02 -3.89 4.48
N PHE A 23 8.79 -3.49 4.15
CA PHE A 23 8.21 -2.21 4.55
C PHE A 23 7.03 -2.35 5.52
N GLY A 24 6.00 -3.13 5.14
CA GLY A 24 4.76 -3.27 5.90
C GLY A 24 3.57 -3.62 5.01
N GLY A 25 2.36 -3.59 5.55
CA GLY A 25 1.14 -3.88 4.79
C GLY A 25 0.16 -2.72 4.78
N PHE A 26 -0.42 -2.46 3.61
CA PHE A 26 -1.56 -1.58 3.43
C PHE A 26 -2.84 -2.39 3.59
N VAL A 27 -3.75 -1.91 4.43
CA VAL A 27 -5.04 -2.55 4.70
C VAL A 27 -6.15 -1.57 4.34
N ALA A 28 -6.98 -1.94 3.38
CA ALA A 28 -8.17 -1.21 3.02
C ALA A 28 -9.35 -1.72 3.86
N HIS A 29 -9.93 -0.83 4.66
CA HIS A 29 -11.12 -1.12 5.45
C HIS A 29 -12.35 -0.49 4.80
N TYR A 30 -13.30 -1.34 4.41
CA TYR A 30 -14.60 -0.90 3.93
C TYR A 30 -15.52 -0.54 5.10
N SER A 31 -16.02 0.69 5.08
CA SER A 31 -17.02 1.20 6.01
C SER A 31 -18.35 1.38 5.28
N PRO A 32 -19.43 0.70 5.72
CA PRO A 32 -20.73 0.79 5.07
C PRO A 32 -21.39 2.15 5.29
N ALA A 33 -22.32 2.48 4.38
CA ALA A 33 -23.15 3.67 4.51
C ALA A 33 -23.88 3.68 5.86
N THR A 34 -23.71 4.75 6.63
CA THR A 34 -24.25 4.85 7.98
C THR A 34 -25.13 6.09 8.09
N ARG A 35 -26.31 5.93 8.72
CA ARG A 35 -27.18 7.05 9.06
C ARG A 35 -26.80 7.58 10.44
N VAL A 36 -26.35 8.83 10.51
CA VAL A 36 -26.11 9.52 11.78
C VAL A 36 -27.44 10.13 12.23
N LYS A 37 -28.04 9.54 13.27
CA LYS A 37 -29.38 9.94 13.72
C LYS A 37 -29.38 11.31 14.40
N GLU A 38 -28.32 11.67 15.14
CA GLU A 38 -28.24 12.98 15.80
C GLU A 38 -28.28 14.13 14.79
N GLU A 39 -27.63 13.97 13.63
CA GLU A 39 -27.51 15.03 12.62
C GLU A 39 -28.47 14.86 11.43
N ASN A 40 -29.27 13.78 11.41
CA ASN A 40 -30.15 13.42 10.27
C ASN A 40 -29.42 13.35 8.91
N ILE A 41 -28.14 13.01 8.91
CA ILE A 41 -27.33 12.86 7.70
C ILE A 41 -27.13 11.38 7.35
N PHE A 42 -26.96 11.13 6.05
CA PHE A 42 -26.54 9.84 5.53
C PHE A 42 -25.09 9.95 5.07
N LEU A 43 -24.22 9.15 5.66
CA LEU A 43 -22.84 9.02 5.23
C LEU A 43 -22.75 7.95 4.13
N PRO A 44 -22.13 8.25 2.98
CA PRO A 44 -21.90 7.26 1.94
C PRO A 44 -20.96 6.15 2.44
N PRO A 45 -20.92 4.99 1.78
CA PRO A 45 -19.90 3.99 2.08
C PRO A 45 -18.52 4.58 1.75
N THR A 46 -17.54 4.30 2.60
CA THR A 46 -16.18 4.80 2.44
C THR A 46 -15.20 3.63 2.52
N ARG A 47 -14.07 3.75 1.84
CA ARG A 47 -12.97 2.80 1.96
C ARG A 47 -11.77 3.57 2.49
N THR A 48 -11.32 3.21 3.69
CA THR A 48 -10.19 3.86 4.33
C THR A 48 -8.96 2.98 4.18
N ILE A 49 -7.84 3.56 3.78
CA ILE A 49 -6.58 2.84 3.67
C ILE A 49 -5.76 3.14 4.93
N GLY A 50 -5.34 2.09 5.63
CA GLY A 50 -4.42 2.15 6.75
C GLY A 50 -3.10 1.47 6.38
N PHE A 51 -2.01 1.89 7.01
CA PHE A 51 -0.70 1.26 6.88
C PHE A 51 -0.30 0.61 8.21
N ASN A 52 0.17 -0.64 8.16
CA ASN A 52 0.66 -1.38 9.31
C ASN A 52 2.08 -1.93 9.06
N PRO A 53 3.12 -1.36 9.71
CA PRO A 53 4.50 -1.82 9.54
C PRO A 53 4.78 -3.20 10.16
N GLN A 54 3.91 -3.68 11.06
CA GLN A 54 4.05 -5.01 11.66
C GLN A 54 3.50 -6.11 10.75
N LEU A 55 2.71 -5.75 9.73
CA LEU A 55 2.14 -6.70 8.78
C LEU A 55 3.20 -7.12 7.76
N LYS A 56 4.05 -8.07 8.16
CA LYS A 56 5.14 -8.63 7.33
C LYS A 56 4.78 -9.97 6.68
N LEU A 57 3.53 -10.39 6.80
CA LEU A 57 3.08 -11.70 6.37
C LEU A 57 2.85 -11.71 4.85
N ASN A 58 3.91 -11.75 4.05
CA ASN A 58 3.84 -11.72 2.58
C ASN A 58 2.69 -12.55 2.02
N ASP A 59 1.67 -11.85 1.51
CA ASP A 59 0.54 -12.40 0.78
C ASP A 59 0.91 -12.71 -0.69
N GLY A 60 2.07 -12.23 -1.15
CA GLY A 60 2.61 -12.48 -2.48
C GLY A 60 1.87 -11.70 -3.58
N VAL A 61 0.90 -10.87 -3.23
CA VAL A 61 0.03 -10.15 -4.17
C VAL A 61 0.84 -9.11 -4.95
N LEU A 62 1.71 -8.37 -4.26
CA LEU A 62 2.62 -7.41 -4.89
C LEU A 62 3.59 -8.09 -5.86
N VAL A 63 4.22 -9.19 -5.42
CA VAL A 63 5.17 -9.95 -6.25
C VAL A 63 4.46 -10.53 -7.48
N GLN A 64 3.24 -11.05 -7.33
CA GLN A 64 2.43 -11.52 -8.46
C GLN A 64 2.11 -10.41 -9.46
N SER A 65 1.79 -9.20 -9.00
CA SER A 65 1.58 -8.05 -9.89
C SER A 65 2.81 -7.76 -10.74
N TYR A 66 4.00 -7.77 -10.14
CA TYR A 66 5.26 -7.60 -10.86
C TYR A 66 5.55 -8.77 -11.80
N MET A 67 5.27 -10.01 -11.40
CA MET A 67 5.40 -11.17 -12.29
C MET A 67 4.53 -11.02 -13.54
N SER A 68 3.28 -10.57 -13.38
CA SER A 68 2.36 -10.36 -14.51
C SER A 68 2.76 -9.17 -15.38
N ALA A 69 3.31 -8.10 -14.79
CA ALA A 69 3.76 -6.93 -15.54
C ALA A 69 5.08 -7.16 -16.31
N TYR A 70 6.00 -7.92 -15.73
CA TYR A 70 7.36 -8.14 -16.25
C TYR A 70 7.60 -9.53 -16.86
N ASP A 71 6.59 -10.40 -16.86
CA ASP A 71 6.64 -11.80 -17.32
C ASP A 71 7.88 -12.55 -16.80
N THR A 72 8.08 -12.47 -15.48
CA THR A 72 9.29 -12.97 -14.82
C THR A 72 9.00 -13.98 -13.72
N SER A 73 10.04 -14.65 -13.24
CA SER A 73 9.91 -15.65 -12.16
C SER A 73 9.61 -14.97 -10.81
N PHE A 74 8.99 -15.71 -9.89
CA PHE A 74 8.70 -15.19 -8.55
C PHE A 74 9.96 -14.67 -7.82
N ALA A 75 11.09 -15.35 -7.99
CA ALA A 75 12.34 -14.95 -7.36
C ALA A 75 12.89 -13.63 -7.93
N ASP A 76 12.76 -13.44 -9.24
CA ASP A 76 13.22 -12.24 -9.92
C ASP A 76 12.30 -11.05 -9.65
N ALA A 77 10.98 -11.25 -9.71
CA ALA A 77 9.99 -10.24 -9.33
C ALA A 77 10.18 -9.79 -7.87
N ASN A 78 10.37 -10.73 -6.94
CA ASN A 78 10.59 -10.39 -5.53
C ASN A 78 11.88 -9.57 -5.35
N ARG A 79 12.95 -9.87 -6.09
CA ARG A 79 14.18 -9.07 -6.09
C ARG A 79 13.96 -7.65 -6.60
N ILE A 80 13.18 -7.48 -7.67
CA ILE A 80 12.87 -6.16 -8.23
C ILE A 80 12.07 -5.36 -7.20
N VAL A 81 11.01 -5.95 -6.64
CA VAL A 81 10.19 -5.33 -5.59
C VAL A 81 11.04 -4.94 -4.38
N GLU A 82 11.85 -5.85 -3.84
CA GLU A 82 12.72 -5.55 -2.69
C GLU A 82 13.69 -4.40 -3.00
N LYS A 83 14.21 -4.33 -4.22
CA LYS A 83 15.10 -3.23 -4.61
C LYS A 83 14.37 -1.89 -4.62
N GLU A 84 13.22 -1.82 -5.27
CA GLU A 84 12.42 -0.58 -5.33
C GLU A 84 11.94 -0.14 -3.94
N VAL A 85 11.51 -1.09 -3.12
CA VAL A 85 11.08 -0.82 -1.75
C VAL A 85 12.24 -0.30 -0.91
N ASN A 86 13.45 -0.86 -1.06
CA ASN A 86 14.62 -0.34 -0.35
C ASN A 86 15.00 1.08 -0.80
N GLU A 87 14.91 1.38 -2.10
CA GLU A 87 15.11 2.74 -2.61
C GLU A 87 14.05 3.70 -2.03
N PHE A 88 12.78 3.27 -1.98
CA PHE A 88 11.69 4.03 -1.38
C PHE A 88 11.88 4.28 0.13
N ILE A 89 12.29 3.26 0.88
CA ILE A 89 12.60 3.38 2.31
C ILE A 89 13.79 4.32 2.51
N GLY A 90 14.81 4.25 1.65
CA GLY A 90 15.94 5.17 1.67
C GLY A 90 15.49 6.62 1.53
N LEU A 91 14.64 6.92 0.55
CA LEU A 91 14.04 8.24 0.37
C LEU A 91 13.19 8.67 1.58
N LEU A 92 12.38 7.77 2.12
CA LEU A 92 11.57 8.02 3.32
C LEU A 92 12.45 8.37 4.54
N HIS A 93 13.59 7.71 4.68
CA HIS A 93 14.56 7.98 5.75
C HIS A 93 15.32 9.29 5.55
N GLU A 94 15.67 9.65 4.30
CA GLU A 94 16.38 10.88 3.97
C GLU A 94 15.48 12.12 4.04
N GLU A 95 14.30 12.08 3.43
CA GLU A 95 13.36 13.21 3.38
C GLU A 95 12.41 13.25 4.60
N GLY A 96 12.34 12.16 5.38
CA GLY A 96 11.41 12.01 6.50
C GLY A 96 9.95 11.81 6.06
N LYS A 97 9.68 11.80 4.76
CA LYS A 97 8.38 11.58 4.16
C LYS A 97 8.53 11.00 2.76
N ALA A 98 7.54 10.25 2.31
CA ALA A 98 7.51 9.71 0.96
C ALA A 98 6.09 9.81 0.39
N HIS A 99 6.00 10.35 -0.81
CA HIS A 99 4.74 10.51 -1.52
C HIS A 99 4.44 9.27 -2.37
N LEU A 100 3.25 8.72 -2.19
CA LEU A 100 2.69 7.66 -3.01
C LEU A 100 1.51 8.24 -3.78
N ASP A 101 1.69 8.43 -5.09
CA ASP A 101 0.65 8.94 -5.97
C ASP A 101 -0.64 8.11 -5.81
N ASN A 102 -1.79 8.79 -5.70
CA ASN A 102 -3.14 8.21 -5.51
C ASN A 102 -3.39 7.42 -4.21
N ILE A 103 -2.38 7.16 -3.39
CA ILE A 103 -2.53 6.46 -2.10
C ILE A 103 -2.45 7.47 -0.94
N GLY A 104 -1.43 8.32 -0.93
CA GLY A 104 -1.20 9.31 0.13
C GLY A 104 0.27 9.62 0.40
N GLU A 105 0.55 10.25 1.54
CA GLU A 105 1.92 10.52 2.00
C GLU A 105 2.20 9.70 3.27
N ILE A 106 3.34 9.00 3.28
CA ILE A 106 3.83 8.31 4.48
C ILE A 106 4.89 9.18 5.13
N HIS A 107 4.78 9.35 6.44
CA HIS A 107 5.74 10.11 7.23
C HIS A 107 6.52 9.16 8.10
N TYR A 108 7.84 9.31 8.10
CA TYR A 108 8.69 8.61 9.05
C TYR A 108 8.56 9.33 10.40
N ASN A 109 7.82 8.71 11.34
CA ASN A 109 7.61 9.32 12.64
C ASN A 109 8.83 9.04 13.54
N ILE A 110 9.66 10.06 13.75
CA ILE A 110 10.87 9.98 14.59
C ILE A 110 10.44 10.27 16.04
N TYR A 111 9.84 9.29 16.73
CA TYR A 111 9.57 9.39 18.17
C TYR A 111 9.77 8.05 18.87
#